data_AF-A0AAD1WV15-F1
#
_entry.id   AF-A0AAD1WV15-F1
#
_cell.length_a   1.000
_cell.length_b   1.000
_cell.length_c   1.000
_cell.angle_alpha   90.00
_cell.angle_beta   90.00
_cell.angle_gamma   90.00
#
_symmetry.space_group_name_H-M   'P 1'
#
loop_
_entity.id
_entity.type
_entity.pdbx_description
1 polymer ?
#
loop_
_entity_poly.entity_id
_entity_poly.type
_entity_poly.pdbx_seq_one_letter_code
_entity_poly.pdbx_strand_id
1 'polypeptide(L)'
;PKKHHLQKALDAQSIKLNNSWQISVETKCKGLHELGARTVYTESKMVEFATAHNNQADRVPYLEKQLAIMENKMMNAEDRARRNKLRLREVPETEMQDDLPAYFQSLINSLIPEIPLDMLLLD
;
A
#
# COMPACT_ATOMS: atom_id res chain seq x y z
N PRO A 1 -26.55 30.34 -77.03
CA PRO A 1 -26.24 31.05 -75.75
C PRO A 1 -26.74 30.33 -74.48
N LYS A 2 -28.05 30.11 -74.28
CA LYS A 2 -28.62 29.59 -73.01
C LYS A 2 -28.11 28.18 -72.59
N LYS A 3 -27.97 27.23 -73.53
CA LYS A 3 -27.45 25.88 -73.23
C LYS A 3 -26.01 25.88 -72.70
N HIS A 4 -25.17 26.79 -73.19
CA HIS A 4 -23.78 26.89 -72.76
C HIS A 4 -23.67 27.45 -71.32
N HIS A 5 -24.60 28.32 -70.90
CA HIS A 5 -24.67 28.81 -69.53
C HIS A 5 -25.19 27.75 -68.56
N LEU A 6 -26.15 26.92 -68.99
CA LEU A 6 -26.65 25.79 -68.21
C LEU A 6 -25.57 24.73 -67.97
N GLN A 7 -24.78 24.40 -69.00
CA GLN A 7 -23.68 23.45 -68.85
C GLN A 7 -22.62 23.96 -67.85
N LYS A 8 -22.21 25.23 -67.97
CA LYS A 8 -21.27 25.85 -67.01
C LYS A 8 -21.80 25.84 -65.57
N ALA A 9 -23.11 26.02 -65.38
CA ALA A 9 -23.73 25.99 -64.06
C ALA A 9 -23.74 24.57 -63.47
N LEU A 10 -24.04 23.55 -64.29
CA LEU A 10 -23.95 22.13 -63.91
C LEU A 10 -22.52 21.73 -63.55
N ASP A 11 -21.54 22.13 -64.36
CA ASP A 11 -20.12 21.84 -64.10
C ASP A 11 -19.66 22.51 -62.80
N ALA A 12 -20.04 23.77 -62.58
CA ALA A 12 -19.73 24.48 -61.34
C ALA A 12 -20.40 23.85 -60.10
N GLN A 13 -21.63 23.35 -60.23
CA GLN A 13 -22.33 22.66 -59.15
C GLN A 13 -21.70 21.29 -58.85
N SER A 14 -21.30 20.56 -59.88
CA SER A 14 -20.57 19.28 -59.75
C SER A 14 -19.26 19.47 -59.00
N ILE A 15 -18.46 20.48 -59.37
CA ILE A 15 -17.20 20.82 -58.69
C ILE A 15 -17.43 21.17 -57.22
N LYS A 16 -18.46 21.97 -56.91
CA LYS A 16 -18.80 22.33 -55.53
C LYS A 16 -19.18 21.11 -54.70
N LEU A 17 -20.00 20.21 -55.25
CA LEU A 17 -20.37 18.97 -54.58
C LEU A 17 -19.14 18.11 -54.32
N ASN A 18 -18.28 17.93 -55.32
CA ASN A 18 -17.09 17.09 -55.19
C ASN A 18 -16.12 17.64 -54.13
N ASN A 19 -15.87 18.95 -54.12
CA ASN A 19 -15.05 19.59 -53.10
C ASN A 19 -15.67 19.44 -51.70
N SER A 20 -16.99 19.61 -51.57
CA SER A 20 -17.68 19.41 -50.29
C SER A 20 -17.57 17.98 -49.78
N TRP A 21 -17.65 16.98 -50.67
CA TRP A 21 -17.47 15.57 -50.32
C TRP A 21 -16.03 15.30 -49.88
N GLN A 22 -15.03 15.80 -50.61
CA GLN A 22 -13.63 15.64 -50.26
C GLN A 22 -13.31 16.23 -48.88
N ILE A 23 -13.76 17.45 -48.60
CA ILE A 23 -13.57 18.10 -47.29
C ILE A 23 -14.24 17.28 -46.16
N SER A 24 -15.44 16.78 -46.40
CA SER A 24 -16.17 15.94 -45.42
C SER A 24 -15.44 14.63 -45.14
N VAL A 25 -14.93 13.96 -46.17
CA VAL A 25 -14.15 12.72 -46.04
C VAL A 25 -12.85 12.98 -45.29
N GLU A 26 -12.09 14.02 -45.68
CA GLU A 26 -10.84 14.38 -45.00
C GLU A 26 -11.06 14.70 -43.52
N THR A 27 -12.12 15.44 -43.19
CA THR A 27 -12.44 15.79 -41.81
C THR A 27 -12.78 14.55 -40.98
N LYS A 28 -13.57 13.62 -41.54
CA LYS A 28 -13.88 12.35 -40.87
C LYS A 28 -12.65 11.46 -40.71
N CYS A 29 -11.79 11.38 -41.73
CA CYS A 29 -10.55 10.61 -41.67
C CYS A 29 -9.59 11.17 -40.61
N LYS A 30 -9.47 12.50 -40.48
CA LYS A 30 -8.69 13.13 -39.41
C LYS A 30 -9.25 12.79 -38.03
N GLY A 31 -10.57 12.92 -37.84
CA GLY A 31 -11.22 12.55 -36.59
C GLY A 31 -11.05 11.07 -36.22
N LEU A 32 -11.13 10.18 -37.21
CA LEU A 32 -10.89 8.75 -37.00
C LEU A 32 -9.43 8.48 -36.59
N HIS A 33 -8.47 9.17 -37.21
CA HIS A 33 -7.06 9.02 -36.90
C HIS A 33 -6.73 9.51 -35.48
N GLU A 34 -7.26 10.67 -35.09
CA GLU A 34 -7.12 11.21 -33.73
C GLU A 34 -7.74 10.28 -32.68
N LEU A 35 -8.91 9.72 -32.97
CA LEU A 35 -9.55 8.74 -32.09
C LEU A 35 -8.69 7.48 -31.96
N GLY A 36 -8.17 6.96 -33.07
CA GLY A 36 -7.27 5.81 -33.06
C GLY A 36 -6.01 6.06 -32.23
N ALA A 37 -5.37 7.22 -32.38
CA ALA A 37 -4.20 7.60 -31.59
C ALA A 37 -4.51 7.67 -30.08
N ARG A 38 -5.67 8.23 -29.71
CA ARG A 38 -6.12 8.29 -28.32
C ARG A 38 -6.39 6.90 -27.75
N THR A 39 -7.03 6.01 -28.52
CA THR A 39 -7.29 4.64 -28.08
C THR A 39 -5.99 3.89 -27.80
N VAL A 40 -5.02 3.94 -28.74
CA VAL A 40 -3.69 3.32 -28.57
C VAL A 40 -2.98 3.88 -27.33
N TYR A 41 -3.04 5.19 -27.11
CA TYR A 41 -2.47 5.80 -25.92
C TYR A 41 -3.12 5.28 -24.63
N THR A 42 -4.45 5.22 -24.58
CA THR A 42 -5.17 4.71 -23.40
C THR A 42 -4.89 3.24 -23.13
N GLU A 43 -4.81 2.42 -24.17
CA GLU A 43 -4.47 0.99 -24.04
C GLU A 43 -3.05 0.82 -23.49
N SER A 44 -2.08 1.57 -24.01
CA SER A 44 -0.70 1.57 -23.50
C SER A 44 -0.66 1.95 -22.01
N LYS A 45 -1.40 2.98 -21.61
CA LYS A 45 -1.46 3.41 -20.21
C LYS A 45 -2.16 2.39 -19.31
N MET A 46 -3.18 1.70 -19.79
CA MET A 46 -3.81 0.61 -19.05
C MET A 46 -2.84 -0.55 -18.81
N VAL A 47 -2.00 -0.89 -19.80
CA VAL A 47 -0.97 -1.93 -19.62
C VAL A 47 0.06 -1.52 -18.57
N GLU A 48 0.54 -0.29 -18.61
CA GLU A 48 1.44 0.26 -17.59
C GLU A 48 0.81 0.19 -16.18
N PHE A 49 -0.45 0.63 -16.04
CA PHE A 49 -1.17 0.59 -14.76
C PHE A 49 -1.37 -0.84 -14.26
N ALA A 50 -1.76 -1.77 -15.13
CA ALA A 50 -1.94 -3.17 -14.76
C ALA A 50 -0.62 -3.78 -14.26
N THR A 51 0.49 -3.46 -14.91
CA THR A 51 1.82 -3.95 -14.52
C THR A 51 2.24 -3.37 -13.17
N ALA A 52 2.07 -2.07 -12.97
CA ALA A 52 2.37 -1.41 -11.69
C ALA A 52 1.49 -1.94 -10.56
N HIS A 53 0.19 -2.14 -10.82
CA HIS A 53 -0.76 -2.69 -9.87
C HIS A 53 -0.37 -4.10 -9.44
N ASN A 54 -0.04 -4.99 -10.40
CA ASN A 54 0.36 -6.36 -10.08
C ASN A 54 1.66 -6.39 -9.26
N ASN A 55 2.65 -5.56 -9.63
CA ASN A 55 3.87 -5.42 -8.84
C ASN A 55 3.59 -4.95 -7.40
N GLN A 56 2.61 -4.07 -7.20
CA GLN A 56 2.22 -3.62 -5.87
C GLN A 56 1.45 -4.70 -5.11
N ALA A 57 0.53 -5.39 -5.78
CA ALA A 57 -0.27 -6.48 -5.22
C ALA A 57 0.62 -7.62 -4.70
N ASP A 58 1.73 -7.92 -5.37
CA ASP A 58 2.69 -8.94 -4.92
C ASP A 58 3.54 -8.48 -3.73
N ARG A 59 3.80 -7.16 -3.59
CA ARG A 59 4.64 -6.61 -2.52
C ARG A 59 3.92 -6.52 -1.19
N VAL A 60 2.62 -6.24 -1.18
CA VAL A 60 1.80 -6.15 0.04
C VAL A 60 1.89 -7.42 0.91
N PRO A 61 1.58 -8.63 0.42
CA PRO A 61 1.61 -9.84 1.24
C PRO A 61 3.02 -10.19 1.70
N TYR A 62 4.05 -9.84 0.90
CA TYR A 62 5.44 -10.00 1.31
C TYR A 62 5.78 -9.11 2.51
N LEU A 63 5.39 -7.84 2.47
CA LEU A 63 5.61 -6.89 3.57
C LEU A 63 4.83 -7.28 4.82
N GLU A 64 3.57 -7.70 4.69
CA GLU A 64 2.76 -8.22 5.80
C GLU A 64 3.43 -9.41 6.47
N LYS A 65 3.96 -10.35 5.68
CA LYS A 65 4.72 -11.49 6.20
C LYS A 65 5.98 -11.04 6.96
N GLN A 66 6.71 -10.05 6.43
CA GLN A 66 7.89 -9.51 7.11
C GLN A 66 7.54 -8.83 8.44
N LEU A 67 6.46 -8.06 8.47
CA LEU A 67 5.96 -7.42 9.69
C LEU A 67 5.60 -8.46 10.75
N ALA A 68 4.84 -9.49 10.38
CA ALA A 68 4.47 -10.58 11.28
C ALA A 68 5.71 -11.33 11.85
N ILE A 69 6.75 -11.54 11.03
CA ILE A 69 8.02 -12.11 11.49
C ILE A 69 8.71 -11.17 12.49
N MET A 70 8.70 -9.86 12.22
CA MET A 70 9.34 -8.87 13.08
C MET A 70 8.63 -8.74 14.43
N GLU A 71 7.30 -8.70 14.42
CA GLU A 71 6.47 -8.69 15.64
C GLU A 71 6.75 -9.92 16.51
N ASN A 72 6.81 -11.12 15.91
CA ASN A 72 7.16 -12.34 16.64
C ASN A 72 8.58 -12.27 17.22
N LYS A 73 9.55 -11.72 16.48
CA LYS A 73 10.91 -11.53 17.01
C LYS A 73 10.94 -10.54 18.16
N MET A 74 10.19 -9.45 18.07
CA MET A 74 10.09 -8.45 19.14
C MET A 74 9.46 -9.05 20.39
N MET A 75 8.33 -9.74 20.27
CA MET A 75 7.68 -10.43 21.39
C MET A 75 8.63 -11.41 22.06
N ASN A 76 9.34 -12.23 21.28
CA ASN A 76 10.34 -13.16 21.81
C ASN A 76 11.51 -12.44 22.51
N ALA A 77 11.96 -11.30 21.99
CA ALA A 77 13.02 -10.51 22.60
C ALA A 77 12.55 -9.89 23.93
N GLU A 78 11.34 -9.34 23.97
CA GLU A 78 10.74 -8.81 25.19
C GLU A 78 10.54 -9.89 26.25
N ASP A 79 10.05 -11.06 25.86
CA ASP A 79 9.85 -12.18 26.77
C ASP A 79 11.18 -12.70 27.31
N ARG A 80 12.25 -12.74 26.50
CA ARG A 80 13.61 -13.02 27.00
C ARG A 80 14.08 -11.95 27.98
N ALA A 81 13.86 -10.67 27.68
CA ALA A 81 14.26 -9.56 28.55
C ALA A 81 13.49 -9.53 29.88
N ARG A 82 12.26 -10.06 29.90
CA ARG A 82 11.41 -10.16 31.09
C ARG A 82 11.44 -11.52 31.77
N ARG A 83 12.09 -12.54 31.21
CA ARG A 83 12.05 -13.93 31.70
C ARG A 83 12.44 -14.07 33.17
N ASN A 84 13.40 -13.27 33.61
CA ASN A 84 13.89 -13.30 34.99
C ASN A 84 13.33 -12.15 35.83
N LYS A 85 12.32 -11.42 35.32
CA LYS A 85 11.69 -10.31 36.03
C LYS A 85 10.35 -10.78 36.61
N LEU A 86 10.28 -10.83 37.94
CA LEU A 86 9.04 -11.04 38.67
C LEU A 86 8.31 -9.71 38.86
N ARG A 87 6.98 -9.70 38.72
CA ARG A 87 6.14 -8.54 39.07
C ARG A 87 5.37 -8.86 40.34
N LEU A 88 5.68 -8.13 41.41
CA LEU A 88 4.92 -8.15 42.66
C LEU A 88 3.84 -7.06 42.57
N ARG A 89 2.60 -7.41 42.87
CA ARG A 89 1.47 -6.47 42.99
C ARG A 89 1.08 -6.36 44.46
N GLU A 90 0.49 -5.24 44.83
CA GLU A 90 -0.03 -5.00 46.19
C GLU A 90 1.07 -4.92 47.28
N VAL A 91 2.28 -4.51 46.91
CA VAL A 91 3.31 -4.13 47.88
C VAL A 91 2.84 -2.85 48.59
N PRO A 92 2.80 -2.82 49.94
CA PRO A 92 2.40 -1.64 50.69
C PRO A 92 3.25 -0.42 50.30
N GLU A 93 2.62 0.71 49.99
CA GLU A 93 3.31 1.96 49.60
C GLU A 93 4.18 2.55 50.73
N THR A 94 4.04 2.02 51.95
CA THR A 94 4.83 2.39 53.12
C THR A 94 6.26 1.84 53.08
N GLU A 95 6.52 0.80 52.29
CA GLU A 95 7.87 0.25 52.12
C GLU A 95 8.70 1.20 51.23
N MET A 96 9.81 1.72 51.74
CA MET A 96 10.72 2.52 50.94
C MET A 96 11.49 1.64 49.96
N GLN A 97 11.96 2.24 48.86
CA GLN A 97 12.68 1.52 47.82
C GLN A 97 13.93 0.80 48.34
N ASP A 98 14.54 1.34 49.40
CA ASP A 98 15.71 0.77 50.07
C ASP A 98 15.37 -0.47 50.93
N ASP A 99 14.12 -0.58 51.41
CA ASP A 99 13.64 -1.67 52.28
C ASP A 99 13.01 -2.83 51.50
N LEU A 100 12.72 -2.61 50.20
CA LEU A 100 12.12 -3.61 49.31
C LEU A 100 12.82 -4.99 49.31
N PRO A 101 14.17 -5.07 49.31
CA PRO A 101 14.87 -6.36 49.35
C PRO A 101 14.59 -7.14 50.64
N ALA A 102 14.55 -6.46 51.79
CA ALA A 102 14.27 -7.09 53.08
C ALA A 102 12.81 -7.55 53.17
N TYR A 103 11.88 -6.73 52.68
CA TYR A 103 10.47 -7.10 52.54
C TYR A 103 10.32 -8.35 51.66
N PHE A 104 10.98 -8.41 50.51
CA PHE A 104 10.92 -9.56 49.60
C PHE A 104 11.46 -10.85 50.23
N GLN A 105 12.57 -10.78 50.97
CA GLN A 105 13.08 -11.93 51.72
C GLN A 105 12.10 -12.41 52.78
N SER A 106 11.47 -11.49 53.51
CA SER A 106 10.44 -11.85 54.51
C SER A 106 9.23 -12.54 53.87
N LEU A 107 8.79 -12.05 52.70
CA LEU A 107 7.70 -12.60 51.92
C LEU A 107 8.01 -14.02 51.44
N ILE A 108 9.19 -14.26 50.87
CA ILE A 108 9.60 -15.60 50.43
C ILE A 108 9.64 -16.57 51.61
N ASN A 109 10.26 -16.19 52.73
CA ASN A 109 10.37 -17.06 53.91
C ASN A 109 8.99 -17.43 54.49
N SER A 110 8.01 -16.52 54.37
CA SER A 110 6.64 -16.79 54.82
C SER A 110 5.89 -17.75 53.90
N LEU A 111 6.12 -17.68 52.59
CA LEU A 111 5.39 -18.45 51.58
C LEU A 111 6.04 -19.81 51.31
N ILE A 112 7.37 -19.87 51.27
CA ILE A 112 8.14 -21.07 50.92
C ILE A 112 9.34 -21.18 51.87
N PRO A 113 9.13 -21.63 53.12
CA PRO A 113 10.20 -21.73 54.11
C PRO A 113 11.25 -22.80 53.80
N GLU A 114 10.97 -23.70 52.83
CA GLU A 114 11.84 -24.80 52.44
C GLU A 114 13.00 -24.37 51.52
N ILE A 115 12.93 -23.19 50.91
CA ILE A 115 13.98 -22.68 50.03
C ILE A 115 14.98 -21.87 50.85
N PRO A 116 16.26 -22.30 50.96
CA PRO A 116 17.26 -21.54 51.68
C PRO A 116 17.56 -20.21 50.97
N LEU A 117 17.52 -19.10 51.72
CA LEU A 117 17.75 -17.74 51.23
C LEU A 117 19.09 -17.57 50.51
N ASP A 118 20.09 -18.38 50.86
CA ASP A 118 21.41 -18.37 50.22
C ASP A 118 21.36 -18.79 48.74
N MET A 119 20.31 -19.50 48.31
CA MET A 119 20.08 -19.82 46.89
C MET A 119 19.41 -18.70 46.11
N LEU A 120 18.95 -17.63 46.79
CA LEU A 120 18.28 -16.46 46.20
C LEU A 120 19.22 -15.27 46.02
N LEU A 121 20.54 -15.45 46.19
CA LEU A 121 21.53 -14.39 45.99
C LEU A 121 21.44 -13.83 44.56
N LEU A 122 20.91 -12.61 44.48
CA LEU A 122 20.96 -11.73 43.32
C LEU A 122 22.29 -10.98 43.39
N ASP A 123 23.19 -11.24 42.44
CA ASP A 123 24.39 -10.42 42.20
C ASP A 123 24.02 -8.99 41.77
#